data_AF-A0A3B9QV29-F1
#
_entry.id   AF-A0A3B9QV29-F1
#
_cell.length_a   1.000
_cell.length_b   1.000
_cell.length_c   1.000
_cell.angle_alpha   90.00
_cell.angle_beta   90.00
_cell.angle_gamma   90.00
#
_symmetry.space_group_name_H-M   'P 1'
#
loop_
_entity.id
_entity.type
_entity.pdbx_description
1 polymer ?
#
loop_
_entity_poly.entity_id
_entity_poly.type
_entity_poly.pdbx_seq_one_letter_code
_entity_poly.pdbx_strand_id
1 'polypeptide(L)'
;MHIVTGTVEHGDKRGRELGFPTANIAVTGLSPEQEADLTGVWAGVAEDLGDGPDGAGTDPVGGETLTITVSLGRRPTFYGPEGMFLLEAFVLDFPAGHSKNLYGRTLAVHLCERLRGQLAFDSVDALIECMDSDVARTREWAATHASVAN
;
A
#
# COMPACT_ATOMS: atom_id res chain seq x y z
N MET A 1 0.51 13.23 9.01
CA MET A 1 -0.39 12.44 8.16
C MET A 1 -0.24 12.93 6.74
N HIS A 2 0.03 12.02 5.81
CA HIS A 2 0.14 12.33 4.37
C HIS A 2 -0.96 11.58 3.63
N ILE A 3 -1.48 12.17 2.56
CA ILE A 3 -2.47 11.51 1.70
C ILE A 3 -1.85 11.41 0.31
N VAL A 4 -1.89 10.21 -0.24
CA VAL A 4 -1.37 9.90 -1.56
C VAL A 4 -2.50 9.25 -2.35
N THR A 5 -2.78 9.75 -3.55
CA THR A 5 -3.77 9.15 -4.43
C THR A 5 -3.09 8.46 -5.61
N GLY A 6 -3.66 7.36 -6.07
CA GLY A 6 -3.17 6.68 -7.25
C GLY A 6 -4.09 5.57 -7.72
N THR A 7 -3.87 5.11 -8.95
CA THR A 7 -4.60 3.98 -9.52
C THR A 7 -3.86 2.68 -9.21
N VAL A 8 -4.62 1.64 -8.88
CA VAL A 8 -4.05 0.30 -8.65
C VAL A 8 -3.71 -0.33 -9.99
N GLU A 9 -2.43 -0.63 -10.17
CA GLU A 9 -1.85 -1.23 -11.35
C GLU A 9 -1.45 -2.69 -11.14
N HIS A 10 -1.28 -3.39 -12.25
CA HIS A 10 -0.69 -4.73 -12.25
C HIS A 10 0.83 -4.60 -12.09
N GLY A 11 1.35 -5.00 -10.93
CA GLY A 11 2.80 -5.17 -10.75
C GLY A 11 3.26 -6.61 -11.01
N ASP A 12 4.50 -6.92 -10.61
CA ASP A 12 5.17 -8.21 -10.87
C ASP A 12 4.57 -9.41 -10.13
N LYS A 13 3.51 -9.22 -9.33
CA LYS A 13 2.80 -10.24 -8.53
C LYS A 13 3.67 -11.05 -7.56
N ARG A 14 4.94 -10.67 -7.32
CA ARG A 14 5.89 -11.39 -6.46
C ARG A 14 5.43 -11.52 -5.01
N GLY A 15 4.79 -10.48 -4.45
CA GLY A 15 4.25 -10.55 -3.09
C GLY A 15 3.22 -11.68 -2.91
N ARG A 16 2.45 -12.00 -3.97
CA ARG A 16 1.46 -13.10 -3.93
C ARG A 16 2.13 -14.47 -3.74
N GLU A 17 3.32 -14.67 -4.30
CA GLU A 17 4.10 -15.91 -4.13
C GLU A 17 4.61 -16.07 -2.70
N LEU A 18 4.76 -14.95 -1.99
CA LEU A 18 5.21 -14.89 -0.59
C LEU A 18 4.06 -14.86 0.43
N GLY A 19 2.80 -14.94 -0.01
CA GLY A 19 1.62 -14.84 0.85
C GLY A 19 1.15 -13.41 1.15
N PHE A 20 1.79 -12.39 0.58
CA PHE A 20 1.49 -10.97 0.75
C PHE A 20 1.03 -10.33 -0.58
N PRO A 21 -0.20 -10.59 -1.06
CA PRO A 21 -0.72 -9.90 -2.23
C PRO A 21 -0.79 -8.39 -1.99
N THR A 22 0.06 -7.62 -2.68
CA THR A 22 0.08 -6.15 -2.62
C THR A 22 -0.62 -5.54 -3.82
N ALA A 23 -1.40 -4.48 -3.57
CA ALA A 23 -1.86 -3.55 -4.58
C ALA A 23 -0.71 -2.58 -4.89
N ASN A 24 -0.29 -2.54 -6.16
CA ASN A 24 0.72 -1.58 -6.61
C ASN A 24 -0.01 -0.32 -7.04
N ILE A 25 0.29 0.81 -6.42
CA ILE A 25 -0.36 2.09 -6.68
C ILE A 25 0.69 3.02 -7.26
N ALA A 26 0.49 3.43 -8.50
CA ALA A 26 1.35 4.40 -9.15
C ALA A 26 1.07 5.79 -8.57
N VAL A 27 2.08 6.36 -7.92
CA VAL A 27 2.01 7.70 -7.32
C VAL A 27 2.69 8.68 -8.26
N THR A 28 1.99 9.75 -8.63
CA THR A 28 2.51 10.77 -9.56
C THR A 28 2.47 12.16 -8.93
N GLY A 29 3.30 13.08 -9.43
CA GLY A 29 3.25 14.50 -9.04
C GLY A 29 3.95 14.85 -7.72
N LEU A 30 4.77 13.96 -7.15
CA LEU A 30 5.62 14.24 -6.00
C LEU A 30 6.98 14.80 -6.44
N SER A 31 7.52 15.76 -5.68
CA SER A 31 8.92 16.18 -5.84
C SER A 31 9.88 15.10 -5.32
N PRO A 32 11.14 15.08 -5.77
CA PRO A 32 12.15 14.16 -5.23
C PRO A 32 12.33 14.27 -3.71
N GLU A 33 12.16 15.45 -3.12
CA GLU A 33 12.22 15.60 -1.65
C GLU A 33 11.02 14.93 -0.97
N GLN A 34 9.82 15.10 -1.53
CA GLN A 34 8.60 14.45 -1.01
C GLN A 34 8.70 12.92 -1.11
N GLU A 35 9.23 12.40 -2.21
CA GLU A 35 9.48 10.96 -2.36
C GLU A 35 10.46 10.45 -1.30
N ALA A 36 11.54 11.18 -1.03
CA ALA A 36 12.51 10.82 -0.01
C ALA A 36 11.90 10.81 1.40
N ASP A 37 11.09 11.82 1.74
CA ASP A 37 10.41 11.93 3.03
C ASP A 37 9.39 10.81 3.25
N LEU A 38 8.69 10.41 2.19
CA LEU A 38 7.66 9.36 2.23
C LEU A 38 8.24 7.94 2.14
N THR A 39 9.49 7.78 1.72
CA THR A 39 10.13 6.46 1.56
C THR A 39 10.18 5.71 2.91
N GLY A 40 9.63 4.50 2.94
CA GLY A 40 9.58 3.66 4.13
C GLY A 40 8.34 2.77 4.17
N VAL A 41 8.12 2.15 5.33
CA VAL A 41 6.93 1.35 5.60
C VAL A 41 6.02 2.09 6.58
N TRP A 42 4.73 2.10 6.27
CA TRP A 42 3.71 2.87 6.97
C TRP A 42 2.51 1.99 7.33
N ALA A 43 1.90 2.28 8.47
CA ALA A 43 0.54 1.87 8.80
C ALA A 43 -0.43 2.98 8.37
N GLY A 44 -1.56 2.60 7.82
CA GLY A 44 -2.51 3.56 7.28
C GLY A 44 -3.83 2.95 6.86
N VAL A 45 -4.60 3.76 6.14
CA VAL A 45 -5.86 3.35 5.56
C VAL A 45 -5.96 3.71 4.08
N ALA A 46 -6.65 2.88 3.30
CA ALA A 46 -7.05 3.18 1.93
C ALA A 46 -8.56 3.40 1.84
N GLU A 47 -8.95 4.47 1.16
CA GLU A 47 -10.32 4.72 0.75
C GLU A 47 -10.43 4.47 -0.75
N ASP A 48 -11.42 3.68 -1.17
CA ASP A 48 -11.73 3.50 -2.58
C ASP A 48 -12.51 4.69 -3.12
N LEU A 49 -11.90 5.43 -4.04
CA LEU A 49 -12.49 6.61 -4.67
C LEU A 49 -13.33 6.28 -5.90
N GLY A 50 -13.36 5.02 -6.34
CA GLY A 50 -14.08 4.63 -7.55
C GLY A 50 -13.19 4.04 -8.63
N ASP A 51 -13.76 3.97 -9.83
CA ASP A 51 -13.03 3.54 -11.02
C ASP A 51 -11.93 4.54 -11.34
N GLY A 52 -10.77 4.01 -11.74
CA GLY A 52 -9.70 4.78 -12.34
C GLY A 52 -10.08 5.37 -13.69
N PRO A 53 -9.20 6.18 -14.30
CA PRO A 53 -9.47 6.89 -15.55
C PRO A 53 -9.92 5.97 -16.71
N ASP A 54 -9.58 4.68 -16.66
CA ASP A 54 -9.94 3.69 -17.68
C ASP A 54 -11.26 2.92 -17.40
N GLY A 55 -11.99 3.24 -16.32
CA GLY A 55 -13.37 2.76 -16.09
C GLY A 55 -13.53 1.25 -15.82
N ALA A 56 -12.53 0.60 -15.22
CA ALA A 56 -12.45 -0.87 -15.17
C ALA A 56 -12.78 -1.54 -13.81
N GLY A 57 -13.27 -0.81 -12.81
CA GLY A 57 -13.60 -1.40 -11.50
C GLY A 57 -14.96 -2.09 -11.50
N THR A 58 -15.00 -3.41 -11.71
CA THR A 58 -16.26 -4.15 -11.88
C THR A 58 -17.11 -4.33 -10.62
N ASP A 59 -16.60 -3.97 -9.44
CA ASP A 59 -17.35 -3.98 -8.18
C ASP A 59 -17.04 -2.72 -7.36
N PRO A 60 -18.05 -1.97 -6.88
CA PRO A 60 -17.81 -0.88 -5.95
C PRO A 60 -17.31 -1.44 -4.61
N VAL A 61 -16.10 -1.07 -4.18
CA VAL A 61 -15.70 -1.16 -2.77
C VAL A 61 -16.32 0.05 -2.10
N GLY A 62 -17.64 0.03 -1.91
CA GLY A 62 -18.39 1.21 -1.49
C GLY A 62 -17.89 1.76 -0.16
N GLY A 63 -17.38 3.00 -0.16
CA GLY A 63 -17.25 3.90 1.00
C GLY A 63 -16.46 3.40 2.23
N GLU A 64 -15.87 2.21 2.16
CA GLU A 64 -15.22 1.57 3.30
C GLU A 64 -13.72 1.81 3.31
N THR A 65 -13.23 2.16 4.49
CA THR A 65 -11.83 2.39 4.77
C THR A 65 -11.12 1.05 5.04
N LEU A 66 -10.16 0.70 4.20
CA LEU A 66 -9.36 -0.53 4.33
C LEU A 66 -8.11 -0.26 5.17
N THR A 67 -7.87 -1.05 6.22
CA THR A 67 -6.59 -0.99 6.94
C THR A 67 -5.47 -1.62 6.12
N ILE A 68 -4.36 -0.90 5.96
CA ILE A 68 -3.25 -1.30 5.09
C ILE A 68 -1.89 -1.11 5.75
N THR A 69 -0.97 -2.01 5.42
CA THR A 69 0.49 -1.81 5.56
C THR A 69 1.03 -1.39 4.20
N VAL A 70 1.76 -0.28 4.14
CA VAL A 70 2.22 0.34 2.90
C VAL A 70 3.73 0.35 2.86
N SER A 71 4.33 -0.17 1.80
CA SER A 71 5.74 0.07 1.46
C SER A 71 5.84 1.12 0.36
N LEU A 72 6.57 2.20 0.63
CA LEU A 72 6.84 3.30 -0.31
C LEU A 72 8.33 3.35 -0.62
N GLY A 73 8.66 3.34 -1.90
CA GLY A 73 10.04 3.50 -2.35
C GLY A 73 10.20 3.41 -3.87
N ARG A 74 11.38 3.80 -4.34
CA ARG A 74 11.76 3.57 -5.74
C ARG A 74 12.22 2.14 -5.94
N ARG A 75 11.90 1.56 -7.11
CA ARG A 75 12.40 0.26 -7.57
C ARG A 75 13.48 0.43 -8.64
N PRO A 76 14.74 0.76 -8.26
CA PRO A 76 15.80 1.00 -9.25
C PRO A 76 16.19 -0.26 -10.02
N THR A 77 16.01 -1.44 -9.42
CA THR A 77 16.46 -2.73 -10.00
C THR A 77 15.71 -3.13 -11.26
N PHE A 78 14.46 -2.66 -11.45
CA PHE A 78 13.61 -3.06 -12.59
C PHE A 78 13.43 -1.96 -13.63
N TYR A 79 13.55 -0.69 -13.23
CA TYR A 79 13.25 0.47 -14.09
C TYR A 79 14.42 1.44 -14.26
N GLY A 80 15.60 1.11 -13.71
CA GLY A 80 16.80 1.95 -13.79
C GLY A 80 16.80 3.11 -12.79
N PRO A 81 17.74 4.07 -12.92
CA PRO A 81 17.94 5.15 -11.96
C PRO A 81 16.76 6.12 -11.82
N GLU A 82 15.86 6.17 -12.82
CA GLU A 82 14.60 6.93 -12.81
C GLU A 82 13.39 6.05 -12.43
N GLY A 83 13.64 4.92 -11.77
CA GLY A 83 12.59 3.95 -11.48
C GLY A 83 11.42 4.56 -10.72
N MET A 84 10.21 4.11 -11.09
CA MET A 84 8.97 4.69 -10.58
C MET A 84 8.91 4.63 -9.05
N PHE A 85 8.43 5.72 -8.45
CA PHE A 85 8.08 5.76 -7.04
C PHE A 85 6.77 4.99 -6.86
N LEU A 86 6.87 3.83 -6.22
CA LEU A 86 5.78 2.89 -6.11
C LEU A 86 5.31 2.79 -4.66
N LEU A 87 3.99 2.76 -4.51
CA LEU A 87 3.33 2.43 -3.26
C LEU A 87 2.79 1.00 -3.36
N GLU A 88 3.27 0.11 -2.50
CA GLU A 88 2.79 -1.25 -2.40
C GLU A 88 1.95 -1.40 -1.13
N ALA A 89 0.64 -1.51 -1.29
CA ALA A 89 -0.30 -1.64 -0.18
C ALA A 89 -0.68 -3.11 0.04
N PHE A 90 -0.41 -3.63 1.22
CA PHE A 90 -0.94 -4.88 1.72
C PHE A 90 -2.18 -4.59 2.56
N VAL A 91 -3.34 -5.09 2.11
CA VAL A 91 -4.61 -4.94 2.83
C VAL A 91 -4.73 -6.06 3.87
N LEU A 92 -4.92 -5.69 5.13
CA LEU A 92 -4.88 -6.63 6.26
C LEU A 92 -6.08 -7.59 6.24
N ASP A 93 -7.27 -7.03 6.33
CA ASP A 93 -8.53 -7.78 6.42
C ASP A 93 -9.53 -7.14 5.45
N PHE A 94 -9.68 -7.74 4.26
CA PHE A 94 -10.74 -7.32 3.36
C PHE A 94 -12.10 -7.58 4.03
N PRO A 95 -13.00 -6.59 4.06
CA PRO A 95 -14.35 -6.77 4.57
C PRO A 95 -15.06 -7.95 3.89
N ALA A 96 -15.90 -8.66 4.65
CA ALA A 96 -16.58 -9.84 4.15
C ALA A 96 -17.47 -9.48 2.94
N GLY A 97 -17.33 -10.24 1.85
CA GLY A 97 -18.07 -10.00 0.60
C GLY A 97 -17.41 -9.01 -0.36
N HIS A 98 -16.28 -8.40 -0.01
CA HIS A 98 -15.57 -7.47 -0.89
C HIS A 98 -14.65 -8.21 -1.86
N SER A 99 -14.61 -7.73 -3.10
CA SER A 99 -13.65 -8.20 -4.09
C SER A 99 -12.24 -7.81 -3.66
N LYS A 100 -11.34 -8.79 -3.62
CA LYS A 100 -9.90 -8.55 -3.42
C LYS A 100 -9.23 -7.96 -4.67
N ASN A 101 -9.98 -7.84 -5.77
CA ASN A 101 -9.48 -7.27 -7.00
C ASN A 101 -9.68 -5.75 -7.00
N LEU A 102 -8.64 -5.02 -6.62
CA LEU A 102 -8.61 -3.57 -6.64
C LEU A 102 -8.08 -2.99 -7.97
N TYR A 103 -7.72 -3.83 -8.95
CA TYR A 103 -7.08 -3.37 -10.20
C TYR A 103 -7.96 -2.37 -10.95
N GLY A 104 -7.34 -1.29 -11.41
CA GLY A 104 -8.04 -0.22 -12.13
C GLY A 104 -8.88 0.69 -11.25
N ARG A 105 -8.89 0.53 -9.92
CA ARG A 105 -9.55 1.44 -8.98
C ARG A 105 -8.59 2.53 -8.52
N THR A 106 -9.12 3.72 -8.24
CA THR A 106 -8.36 4.82 -7.65
C THR A 106 -8.49 4.76 -6.14
N LEU A 107 -7.37 4.70 -5.42
CA LEU A 107 -7.35 4.70 -3.96
C LEU A 107 -6.75 6.00 -3.42
N ALA A 108 -7.37 6.55 -2.37
CA ALA A 108 -6.72 7.51 -1.48
C ALA A 108 -6.08 6.77 -0.32
N VAL A 109 -4.75 6.85 -0.23
CA VAL A 109 -3.95 6.21 0.81
C VAL A 109 -3.52 7.24 1.85
N HIS A 110 -4.02 7.06 3.06
CA HIS A 110 -3.68 7.87 4.22
C HIS A 110 -2.51 7.20 4.96
N LEU A 111 -1.34 7.81 4.86
CA LEU A 111 -0.13 7.41 5.59
C LEU A 111 -0.18 8.02 6.99
N CYS A 112 -0.52 7.18 7.97
CA CYS A 112 -0.83 7.61 9.33
C CYS A 112 0.40 7.52 10.25
N GLU A 113 1.03 6.34 10.32
CA GLU A 113 2.19 6.10 11.19
C GLU A 113 3.34 5.47 10.40
N ARG A 114 4.55 6.03 10.50
CA ARG A 114 5.74 5.44 9.90
C ARG A 114 6.25 4.33 10.80
N LEU A 115 6.19 3.09 10.31
CA LEU A 115 6.67 1.93 11.05
C LEU A 115 8.20 1.84 11.01
N ARG A 116 8.79 2.06 9.84
CA ARG A 116 10.25 2.00 9.61
C ARG A 116 10.67 2.64 8.28
N GLY A 117 11.98 2.77 8.06
CA GLY A 117 12.56 3.03 6.75
C GLY A 117 12.58 1.78 5.85
N GLN A 118 13.05 1.94 4.61
CA GLN A 118 13.33 0.82 3.71
C GLN A 118 14.56 0.05 4.19
N LEU A 119 14.49 -1.28 4.13
CA LEU A 119 15.55 -2.20 4.56
C LEU A 119 15.90 -3.13 3.42
N ALA A 120 17.18 -3.48 3.31
CA ALA A 120 17.64 -4.57 2.48
C ALA A 120 17.67 -5.86 3.31
N PHE A 121 17.36 -6.99 2.68
CA PHE A 121 17.33 -8.29 3.33
C PHE A 121 18.26 -9.26 2.60
N ASP A 122 19.01 -10.04 3.37
CA ASP A 122 19.96 -11.03 2.84
C ASP A 122 19.27 -12.37 2.48
N SER A 123 18.00 -12.55 2.85
CA SER A 123 17.20 -13.73 2.53
C SER A 123 15.71 -13.40 2.41
N VAL A 124 14.96 -14.30 1.77
CA VAL A 124 13.50 -14.20 1.66
C VAL A 124 12.84 -14.40 3.03
N ASP A 125 13.36 -15.30 3.86
CA ASP A 125 12.81 -15.55 5.20
C ASP A 125 12.92 -14.31 6.10
N ALA A 126 14.06 -13.61 6.06
CA ALA A 126 14.23 -12.36 6.81
C ALA A 126 13.29 -11.24 6.32
N LEU A 127 13.01 -11.20 5.02
CA LEU A 127 12.00 -10.30 4.47
C LEU A 127 10.61 -10.65 5.00
N ILE A 128 10.21 -11.94 4.97
CA ILE A 128 8.91 -12.39 5.46
C ILE A 128 8.72 -12.08 6.94
N GLU A 129 9.71 -12.40 7.79
CA GLU A 129 9.66 -12.11 9.23
C GLU A 129 9.48 -10.60 9.50
N CYS A 130 10.18 -9.75 8.73
CA CYS A 130 10.01 -8.31 8.85
C CYS A 130 8.62 -7.86 8.40
N MET A 131 8.10 -8.43 7.31
CA MET A 131 6.75 -8.11 6.81
C MET A 131 5.67 -8.54 7.81
N ASP A 132 5.80 -9.71 8.44
CA ASP A 132 4.91 -10.16 9.51
C ASP A 132 4.94 -9.19 10.70
N SER A 133 6.12 -8.73 11.10
CA SER A 133 6.26 -7.72 12.15
C SER A 133 5.63 -6.37 11.77
N ASP A 134 5.75 -5.94 10.51
CA ASP A 134 5.16 -4.70 10.02
C ASP A 134 3.61 -4.79 10.04
N VAL A 135 3.06 -5.94 9.65
CA VAL A 135 1.61 -6.21 9.71
C VAL A 135 1.11 -6.25 11.14
N ALA A 136 1.82 -6.92 12.05
CA ALA A 136 1.46 -6.97 13.46
C ALA A 136 1.39 -5.56 14.08
N ARG A 137 2.40 -4.72 13.83
CA ARG A 137 2.40 -3.32 14.27
C ARG A 137 1.28 -2.49 13.65
N THR A 138 0.96 -2.74 12.37
CA THR A 138 -0.19 -2.11 11.72
C THR A 138 -1.51 -2.49 12.40
N ARG A 139 -1.67 -3.74 12.85
CA ARG A 139 -2.84 -4.19 13.61
C ARG A 139 -2.93 -3.50 14.98
N GLU A 140 -1.82 -3.38 15.69
CA GLU A 140 -1.76 -2.65 16.97
C GLU A 140 -2.13 -1.16 16.79
N TRP A 141 -1.58 -0.53 15.77
CA TRP A 141 -1.94 0.84 15.38
C TRP A 141 -3.44 0.95 15.09
N ALA A 142 -3.99 0.05 14.25
CA ALA A 142 -5.41 0.07 13.92
C ALA A 142 -6.30 -0.13 15.15
N ALA A 143 -5.95 -1.02 16.07
CA ALA A 143 -6.72 -1.26 17.30
C ALA A 143 -6.76 -0.02 18.23
N THR A 144 -5.72 0.80 18.23
CA THR A 144 -5.65 2.04 19.03
C THR A 144 -6.32 3.24 18.34
N HIS A 145 -6.57 3.15 17.03
CA HIS A 145 -7.16 4.22 16.21
C HIS A 145 -8.53 3.85 15.60
N ALA A 146 -9.05 2.65 15.87
CA ALA A 146 -10.38 2.21 15.46
C ALA A 146 -11.52 2.96 16.20
N SER A 147 -11.21 3.74 17.25
CA SER A 147 -12.19 4.52 18.00
C SER A 147 -12.49 5.91 17.41
N VAL A 148 -11.94 6.26 16.23
CA VAL A 148 -12.15 7.59 15.61
C VAL A 148 -13.11 7.56 14.41
N ALA A 149 -13.74 6.41 14.14
CA ALA A 149 -14.68 6.23 13.02
C ALA A 149 -16.11 5.89 13.48
N ASN A 150 -16.60 6.55 14.54
CA ASN A 150 -18.02 6.58 14.93
C ASN A 150 -18.51 8.02 15.06
#